data_AF-A0A087VAB5-F1
#
_entry.id   AF-A0A087VAB5-F1
#
_cell.length_a   1.000
_cell.length_b   1.000
_cell.length_c   1.000
_cell.angle_alpha   90.00
_cell.angle_beta   90.00
_cell.angle_gamma   90.00
#
_symmetry.space_group_name_H-M   'P 1'
#
loop_
_entity.id
_entity.type
_entity.pdbx_description
1 polymer ?
#
loop_
_entity_poly.entity_id
_entity_poly.type
_entity_poly.pdbx_seq_one_letter_code
_entity_poly.pdbx_strand_id
1 'polypeptide(L)'
;MTMDEKYVNSIWDLLKNAIQEIQRKNNSGLSFEELYRNAYTMVLHKHGEKLYTGLREVVTEHLINKVREDVLNSLNNNFLQTLNQAWNDHQTAMVMIRDILMYMDRVYVQQNNVENVYNLGLIIFRDQVVRYGCIRDHLRQTLLDMIARERKGEVVDRGAIRNACQMLMILGLEGRSVYEEDFEAPFLEMSAEFFQMESQKFLAENSASVYIKKVEARINEEIERVMHCLDKSTEEPIVKVVERELISKHMKTIVEMENSGLVHMLKNGKTEDLACMYKLFSRVPNGLKTMCECMSSYLREQGKALVSEEGEGKNPVDYIQGLLDLKSRFDRFLQESFNNDRLFKQTIAGDFEYFLNLNSRSPEYLSLFIDDKLKKGVKGLTEQEVETILDKAMVLFRFMQEKDVFERYYKQHLARRLLTNKSVSDDSEKNMISKLKTECGCQFTSKLEGMFRDMSISNTTMDEFRQHLQATGVSVG
;
A
#
# COMPACT_ATOMS: atom_id res chain seq x y z
N MET A 1 8.24 -23.59 -66.21
CA MET A 1 7.11 -23.13 -67.04
C MET A 1 6.39 -22.05 -66.27
N THR A 2 6.41 -20.82 -66.75
CA THR A 2 5.61 -19.70 -66.26
C THR A 2 4.13 -20.02 -66.50
N MET A 3 3.28 -19.88 -65.48
CA MET A 3 1.82 -19.99 -65.67
C MET A 3 1.35 -18.93 -66.66
N ASP A 4 0.34 -19.27 -67.48
CA ASP A 4 -0.34 -18.29 -68.33
C ASP A 4 -0.99 -17.20 -67.46
N GLU A 5 -0.75 -15.94 -67.81
CA GLU A 5 -1.21 -14.78 -67.05
C GLU A 5 -2.75 -14.70 -66.99
N LYS A 6 -3.44 -15.15 -68.04
CA LYS A 6 -4.91 -15.26 -68.06
C LYS A 6 -5.41 -16.26 -67.02
N TYR A 7 -4.72 -17.38 -66.87
CA TYR A 7 -5.07 -18.40 -65.88
C TYR A 7 -4.81 -17.89 -64.45
N VAL A 8 -3.69 -17.19 -64.21
CA VAL A 8 -3.41 -16.52 -62.92
C VAL A 8 -4.49 -15.50 -62.57
N ASN A 9 -4.94 -14.70 -63.54
CA ASN A 9 -6.03 -13.74 -63.34
C ASN A 9 -7.34 -14.44 -62.99
N SER A 10 -7.69 -15.52 -63.70
CA SER A 10 -8.91 -16.28 -63.39
C SER A 10 -8.91 -16.89 -61.99
N ILE A 11 -7.75 -17.38 -61.52
CA ILE A 11 -7.62 -17.90 -60.15
C ILE A 11 -7.78 -16.77 -59.13
N TRP A 12 -7.13 -15.63 -59.38
CA TRP A 12 -7.25 -14.47 -58.51
C TRP A 12 -8.70 -13.95 -58.44
N ASP A 13 -9.40 -13.85 -59.56
CA ASP A 13 -10.81 -13.40 -59.59
C ASP A 13 -11.71 -14.36 -58.77
N LEU A 14 -11.47 -15.66 -58.86
CA LEU A 14 -12.18 -16.66 -58.07
C LEU A 14 -11.89 -16.49 -56.56
N LEU A 15 -10.62 -16.32 -56.17
CA LEU A 15 -10.24 -16.07 -54.78
C LEU A 15 -10.80 -14.74 -54.25
N LYS A 16 -10.74 -13.68 -55.05
CA LYS A 16 -11.29 -12.36 -54.74
C LYS A 16 -12.79 -12.45 -54.47
N ASN A 17 -13.55 -13.12 -55.35
CA ASN A 17 -14.99 -13.33 -55.16
C ASN A 17 -15.27 -14.12 -53.88
N ALA A 18 -14.51 -15.19 -53.62
CA ALA A 18 -14.68 -15.96 -52.38
C ALA A 18 -14.40 -15.14 -51.12
N ILE A 19 -13.35 -14.31 -51.11
CA ILE A 19 -13.05 -13.38 -50.00
C ILE A 19 -14.21 -12.40 -49.78
N GLN A 20 -14.75 -11.83 -50.85
CA GLN A 20 -15.89 -10.91 -50.76
C GLN A 20 -17.16 -11.60 -50.22
N GLU A 21 -17.43 -12.84 -50.65
CA GLU A 21 -18.56 -13.61 -50.14
C GLU A 21 -18.38 -14.00 -48.66
N ILE A 22 -17.16 -14.33 -48.22
CA ILE A 22 -16.84 -14.54 -46.81
C ILE A 22 -17.12 -13.27 -45.99
N GLN A 23 -16.66 -12.11 -46.47
CA GLN A 23 -16.90 -10.82 -45.80
C GLN A 23 -18.39 -10.45 -45.75
N ARG A 24 -19.19 -10.88 -46.73
CA ARG A 24 -20.65 -10.74 -46.76
C ARG A 24 -21.39 -11.81 -45.95
N LYS A 25 -20.67 -12.72 -45.28
CA LYS A 25 -21.21 -13.89 -44.55
C LYS A 25 -21.98 -14.88 -45.43
N ASN A 26 -21.66 -14.94 -46.72
CA ASN A 26 -22.27 -15.85 -47.69
C ASN A 26 -21.30 -16.97 -48.10
N ASN A 27 -20.88 -17.78 -47.13
CA ASN A 27 -19.81 -18.76 -47.30
C ASN A 27 -20.28 -20.22 -47.53
N SER A 28 -21.59 -20.49 -47.49
CA SER A 28 -22.15 -21.86 -47.57
C SER A 28 -21.92 -22.56 -48.90
N GLY A 29 -21.75 -21.80 -49.99
CA GLY A 29 -21.48 -22.33 -51.34
C GLY A 29 -20.00 -22.47 -51.69
N LEU A 30 -19.08 -22.14 -50.79
CA LEU A 30 -17.65 -22.09 -51.08
C LEU A 30 -16.96 -23.43 -50.79
N SER A 31 -16.16 -23.91 -51.74
CA SER A 31 -15.26 -25.06 -51.55
C SER A 31 -13.91 -24.60 -50.98
N PHE A 32 -13.73 -24.69 -49.67
CA PHE A 32 -12.48 -24.27 -49.00
C PHE A 32 -11.25 -25.05 -49.49
N GLU A 33 -11.41 -26.32 -49.85
CA GLU A 33 -10.32 -27.14 -50.41
C GLU A 33 -9.89 -26.63 -51.80
N GLU A 34 -10.85 -26.29 -52.66
CA GLU A 34 -10.56 -25.75 -53.98
C GLU A 34 -9.89 -24.38 -53.88
N LEU A 35 -10.41 -23.50 -53.01
CA LEU A 35 -9.84 -22.19 -52.74
C LEU A 35 -8.40 -22.30 -52.21
N TYR A 36 -8.15 -23.21 -51.27
CA TYR A 36 -6.81 -23.47 -50.76
C TYR A 36 -5.87 -23.97 -51.87
N ARG A 37 -6.31 -24.92 -52.70
CA ARG A 37 -5.50 -25.44 -53.82
C ARG A 37 -5.13 -24.33 -54.80
N ASN A 38 -6.09 -23.46 -55.12
CA ASN A 38 -5.90 -22.32 -56.01
C ASN A 38 -4.91 -21.30 -55.44
N ALA A 39 -5.03 -20.96 -54.15
CA ALA A 39 -4.07 -20.09 -53.45
C ALA A 39 -2.67 -20.72 -53.39
N TYR A 40 -2.59 -22.03 -53.10
CA TYR A 40 -1.34 -22.80 -53.11
C TYR A 40 -0.66 -22.72 -54.48
N THR A 41 -1.40 -22.94 -55.58
CA THR A 41 -0.88 -22.85 -56.94
C THR A 41 -0.32 -21.45 -57.24
N MET A 42 -1.01 -20.37 -56.86
CA MET A 42 -0.51 -19.02 -57.07
C MET A 42 0.83 -18.77 -56.37
N VAL A 43 0.96 -19.18 -55.10
CA VAL A 43 2.21 -19.00 -54.32
C VAL A 43 3.32 -19.88 -54.88
N LEU A 44 3.04 -21.15 -55.22
CA LEU A 44 4.00 -22.09 -55.81
C LEU A 44 4.62 -21.55 -57.10
N HIS A 45 3.81 -20.90 -57.94
CA HIS A 45 4.25 -20.31 -59.20
C HIS A 45 4.75 -18.86 -59.08
N LYS A 46 5.18 -18.43 -57.88
CA LYS A 46 5.78 -17.11 -57.59
C LYS A 46 4.85 -15.91 -57.78
N HIS A 47 3.53 -16.09 -57.68
CA HIS A 47 2.55 -15.00 -57.70
C HIS A 47 2.06 -14.61 -56.29
N GLY A 48 2.86 -14.86 -55.25
CA GLY A 48 2.53 -14.55 -53.85
C GLY A 48 2.33 -13.05 -53.58
N GLU A 49 3.12 -12.18 -54.22
CA GLU A 49 3.00 -10.71 -54.06
C GLU A 49 1.66 -10.18 -54.58
N LYS A 50 1.23 -10.67 -55.75
CA LYS A 50 -0.06 -10.32 -56.34
C LYS A 50 -1.21 -10.78 -55.44
N LEU A 51 -1.12 -11.99 -54.89
CA LEU A 51 -2.12 -12.54 -53.97
C LEU A 51 -2.18 -11.74 -52.65
N TYR A 52 -1.04 -11.41 -52.07
CA TYR A 52 -0.96 -10.65 -50.82
C TYR A 52 -1.48 -9.21 -50.98
N THR A 53 -1.06 -8.53 -52.04
CA THR A 53 -1.49 -7.15 -52.35
C THR A 53 -2.97 -7.12 -52.70
N GLY A 54 -3.43 -8.07 -53.52
CA GLY A 54 -4.84 -8.20 -53.87
C GLY A 54 -5.72 -8.47 -52.64
N LEU A 55 -5.28 -9.35 -51.73
CA LEU A 55 -5.97 -9.58 -50.45
C LEU A 55 -6.10 -8.27 -49.66
N ARG A 56 -4.99 -7.53 -49.52
CA ARG A 56 -4.96 -6.25 -48.81
C ARG A 56 -5.96 -5.28 -49.40
N GLU A 57 -6.00 -5.14 -50.72
CA GLU A 57 -6.93 -4.26 -51.44
C GLU A 57 -8.39 -4.66 -51.22
N VAL A 58 -8.73 -5.94 -51.39
CA VAL A 58 -10.11 -6.43 -51.22
C VAL A 58 -10.60 -6.24 -49.80
N VAL A 59 -9.76 -6.54 -48.80
CA VAL A 59 -10.09 -6.34 -47.39
C VAL A 59 -10.25 -4.85 -47.07
N THR A 60 -9.34 -4.01 -47.57
CA THR A 60 -9.40 -2.57 -47.40
C THR A 60 -10.67 -1.98 -48.02
N GLU A 61 -11.01 -2.36 -49.25
CA GLU A 61 -12.19 -1.87 -49.97
C GLU A 61 -13.48 -2.20 -49.22
N HIS A 62 -13.63 -3.43 -48.72
CA HIS A 62 -14.78 -3.82 -47.92
C HIS A 62 -14.88 -3.02 -46.61
N LEU A 63 -13.76 -2.87 -45.89
CA LEU A 63 -13.75 -2.14 -44.63
C LEU A 63 -14.05 -0.65 -44.84
N ILE A 64 -13.57 -0.03 -45.92
CA ILE A 64 -13.84 1.37 -46.24
C ILE A 64 -15.29 1.56 -46.69
N ASN A 65 -15.75 0.80 -47.69
CA ASN A 65 -17.00 1.10 -48.38
C ASN A 65 -18.24 0.58 -47.64
N LYS A 66 -18.07 -0.35 -46.69
CA LYS A 66 -19.18 -0.94 -45.94
C LYS A 66 -19.04 -0.77 -44.44
N VAL A 67 -18.00 -1.35 -43.84
CA VAL A 67 -17.90 -1.44 -42.37
C VAL A 67 -17.73 -0.05 -41.74
N ARG A 68 -16.81 0.76 -42.25
CA ARG A 68 -16.59 2.14 -41.78
C ARG A 68 -17.87 2.97 -41.89
N GLU A 69 -18.56 2.93 -43.03
CA GLU A 69 -19.81 3.69 -43.22
C GLU A 69 -20.89 3.27 -42.22
N ASP A 70 -21.06 1.97 -41.97
CA ASP A 70 -22.01 1.48 -40.96
C ASP A 70 -21.64 1.97 -39.54
N VAL A 71 -20.34 2.00 -39.21
CA VAL A 71 -19.84 2.53 -37.93
C VAL A 71 -20.07 4.04 -37.83
N LEU A 72 -19.78 4.81 -38.88
CA LEU A 72 -20.01 6.26 -38.92
C LEU A 72 -21.50 6.60 -38.76
N ASN A 73 -22.38 5.85 -39.43
CA ASN A 73 -23.82 6.04 -39.33
C ASN A 73 -24.39 5.69 -37.94
N SER A 74 -23.66 4.90 -37.14
CA SER A 74 -24.08 4.50 -35.78
C SER A 74 -23.48 5.33 -34.65
N LEU A 75 -22.65 6.35 -34.93
CA LEU A 75 -21.99 7.17 -33.89
C LEU A 75 -22.97 7.68 -32.83
N ASN A 76 -24.13 8.19 -33.24
CA ASN A 76 -25.12 8.74 -32.30
C ASN A 76 -26.15 7.70 -31.82
N ASN A 77 -26.10 6.45 -32.29
CA ASN A 77 -27.06 5.41 -31.94
C ASN A 77 -26.51 4.00 -32.14
N ASN A 78 -26.39 3.24 -31.04
CA ASN A 78 -25.86 1.87 -31.02
C ASN A 78 -24.38 1.72 -31.46
N PHE A 79 -23.58 2.79 -31.39
CA PHE A 79 -22.17 2.81 -31.83
C PHE A 79 -21.34 1.61 -31.35
N LEU A 80 -21.27 1.38 -30.02
CA LEU A 80 -20.45 0.29 -29.46
C LEU A 80 -20.95 -1.09 -29.88
N GLN A 81 -22.27 -1.26 -30.03
CA GLN A 81 -22.85 -2.51 -30.51
C GLN A 81 -22.50 -2.76 -31.97
N THR A 82 -22.66 -1.76 -32.84
CA THR A 82 -22.31 -1.86 -34.26
C THR A 82 -20.82 -2.10 -34.46
N LEU A 83 -19.96 -1.37 -33.73
CA LEU A 83 -18.51 -1.56 -33.79
C LEU A 83 -18.09 -2.96 -33.31
N ASN A 84 -18.65 -3.43 -32.19
CA ASN A 84 -18.36 -4.76 -31.67
C ASN A 84 -18.84 -5.87 -32.63
N GLN A 85 -20.02 -5.71 -33.24
CA GLN A 85 -20.52 -6.66 -34.23
C GLN A 85 -19.60 -6.69 -35.47
N ALA A 86 -19.24 -5.52 -36.00
CA ALA A 86 -18.33 -5.39 -37.13
C ALA A 86 -16.96 -6.02 -36.84
N TRP A 87 -16.44 -5.83 -35.62
CA TRP A 87 -15.19 -6.44 -35.18
C TRP A 87 -15.28 -7.98 -35.14
N ASN A 88 -16.30 -8.54 -34.50
CA ASN A 88 -16.49 -10.00 -34.42
C ASN A 88 -16.67 -10.64 -35.81
N ASP A 89 -17.42 -9.96 -36.69
CA ASP A 89 -17.61 -10.39 -38.07
C ASP A 89 -16.29 -10.40 -38.85
N HIS A 90 -15.50 -9.33 -38.70
CA HIS A 90 -14.19 -9.22 -39.33
C HIS A 90 -13.21 -10.29 -38.83
N GLN A 91 -13.16 -10.54 -37.52
CA GLN A 91 -12.32 -11.62 -36.98
C GLN A 91 -12.69 -12.98 -37.57
N THR A 92 -13.99 -13.27 -37.64
CA THR A 92 -14.51 -14.54 -38.18
C THR A 92 -14.16 -14.69 -39.66
N ALA A 93 -14.34 -13.61 -40.44
CA ALA A 93 -13.95 -13.56 -41.84
C ALA A 93 -12.44 -13.78 -42.03
N MET A 94 -11.60 -13.11 -41.24
CA MET A 94 -10.14 -13.20 -41.35
C MET A 94 -9.60 -14.57 -40.95
N VAL A 95 -10.23 -15.28 -40.00
CA VAL A 95 -9.88 -16.67 -39.70
C VAL A 95 -10.10 -17.57 -40.92
N MET A 96 -11.27 -17.47 -41.57
CA MET A 96 -11.57 -18.23 -42.77
C MET A 96 -10.62 -17.91 -43.94
N ILE A 97 -10.33 -16.62 -44.15
CA ILE A 97 -9.41 -16.17 -45.20
C ILE A 97 -7.99 -16.68 -44.93
N ARG A 98 -7.51 -16.61 -43.67
CA ARG A 98 -6.23 -17.18 -43.26
C ARG A 98 -6.16 -18.68 -43.57
N ASP A 99 -7.22 -19.42 -43.29
CA ASP A 99 -7.24 -20.88 -43.52
C ASP A 99 -7.15 -21.22 -45.02
N ILE A 100 -7.82 -20.44 -45.87
CA ILE A 100 -7.69 -20.54 -47.34
C ILE A 100 -6.26 -20.19 -47.79
N LEU A 101 -5.65 -19.18 -47.17
CA LEU A 101 -4.35 -18.64 -47.57
C LEU A 101 -3.18 -19.19 -46.72
N MET A 102 -3.38 -20.30 -46.00
CA MET A 102 -2.40 -20.87 -45.06
C MET A 102 -1.00 -21.07 -45.68
N TYR A 103 -0.93 -21.47 -46.95
CA TYR A 103 0.35 -21.69 -47.61
C TYR A 103 1.11 -20.38 -47.89
N MET A 104 0.38 -19.27 -48.08
CA MET A 104 0.97 -17.93 -48.23
C MET A 104 1.68 -17.51 -46.94
N ASP A 105 1.07 -17.74 -45.78
CA ASP A 105 1.68 -17.47 -44.47
C ASP A 105 2.97 -18.28 -44.24
N ARG A 106 3.00 -19.54 -44.71
CA ARG A 106 4.18 -20.40 -44.53
C ARG A 106 5.34 -20.05 -45.45
N VAL A 107 5.07 -19.57 -46.66
CA VAL A 107 6.10 -19.39 -47.69
C VAL A 107 6.36 -17.92 -47.96
N TYR A 108 5.37 -17.22 -48.52
CA TYR A 108 5.55 -15.85 -48.98
C TYR A 108 5.80 -14.88 -47.84
N VAL A 109 5.01 -14.97 -46.76
CA VAL A 109 5.10 -14.08 -45.59
C VAL A 109 6.47 -14.20 -44.92
N GLN A 110 6.93 -15.44 -44.69
CA GLN A 110 8.27 -15.70 -44.11
C GLN A 110 9.42 -15.23 -45.01
N GLN A 111 9.31 -15.45 -46.32
CA GLN A 111 10.37 -15.07 -47.27
C GLN A 111 10.51 -13.55 -47.43
N ASN A 112 9.40 -12.81 -47.32
CA ASN A 112 9.37 -11.37 -47.56
C ASN A 112 9.30 -10.55 -46.26
N ASN A 113 9.27 -11.21 -45.09
CA ASN A 113 9.20 -10.57 -43.79
C ASN A 113 8.04 -9.56 -43.68
N VAL A 114 6.86 -9.95 -44.17
CA VAL A 114 5.62 -9.18 -44.07
C VAL A 114 4.71 -9.78 -42.99
N GLU A 115 3.61 -9.09 -42.68
CA GLU A 115 2.64 -9.58 -41.69
C GLU A 115 1.85 -10.77 -42.23
N ASN A 116 1.55 -11.73 -41.36
CA ASN A 116 0.66 -12.84 -41.70
C ASN A 116 -0.75 -12.33 -42.04
N VAL A 117 -1.53 -13.16 -42.75
CA VAL A 117 -2.85 -12.80 -43.27
C VAL A 117 -3.78 -12.28 -42.17
N TYR A 118 -3.81 -12.93 -41.01
CA TYR A 118 -4.68 -12.55 -39.91
C TYR A 118 -4.28 -11.17 -39.35
N ASN A 119 -2.99 -10.98 -39.03
CA ASN A 119 -2.45 -9.71 -38.53
C ASN A 119 -2.64 -8.57 -39.53
N LEU A 120 -2.44 -8.82 -40.83
CA LEU A 120 -2.72 -7.84 -41.87
C LEU A 120 -4.18 -7.38 -41.80
N GLY A 121 -5.13 -8.31 -41.66
CA GLY A 121 -6.54 -7.98 -41.47
C GLY A 121 -6.80 -7.12 -40.25
N LEU A 122 -6.12 -7.39 -39.12
CA LEU A 122 -6.24 -6.59 -37.91
C LEU A 122 -5.68 -5.17 -38.09
N ILE A 123 -4.53 -5.03 -38.75
CA ILE A 123 -3.91 -3.73 -39.07
C ILE A 123 -4.85 -2.90 -39.95
N ILE A 124 -5.44 -3.51 -40.99
CA ILE A 124 -6.37 -2.79 -41.86
C ILE A 124 -7.62 -2.35 -41.08
N PHE A 125 -8.17 -3.20 -40.21
CA PHE A 125 -9.31 -2.82 -39.36
C PHE A 125 -8.96 -1.67 -38.40
N ARG A 126 -7.79 -1.73 -37.76
CA ARG A 126 -7.28 -0.66 -36.89
C ARG A 126 -7.20 0.65 -37.66
N ASP A 127 -6.51 0.66 -38.80
CA ASP A 127 -6.16 1.89 -39.51
C ASP A 127 -7.35 2.46 -40.29
N GLN A 128 -8.19 1.59 -40.86
CA GLN A 128 -9.29 1.99 -41.73
C GLN A 128 -10.63 2.11 -41.00
N VAL A 129 -10.81 1.53 -39.81
CA VAL A 129 -12.08 1.64 -39.07
C VAL A 129 -11.86 2.35 -37.74
N VAL A 130 -11.11 1.75 -36.81
CA VAL A 130 -11.01 2.27 -35.42
C VAL A 130 -10.30 3.62 -35.35
N ARG A 131 -9.18 3.77 -36.07
CA ARG A 131 -8.39 5.01 -36.13
C ARG A 131 -8.82 5.97 -37.24
N TYR A 132 -9.93 5.69 -37.91
CA TYR A 132 -10.41 6.54 -38.99
C TYR A 132 -11.16 7.78 -38.48
N GLY A 133 -10.72 8.96 -38.90
CA GLY A 133 -11.42 10.22 -38.68
C GLY A 133 -11.80 10.43 -37.21
N CYS A 134 -13.09 10.63 -36.95
CA CYS A 134 -13.62 10.88 -35.61
C CYS A 134 -13.93 9.59 -34.79
N ILE A 135 -13.84 8.40 -35.38
CA ILE A 135 -14.26 7.15 -34.72
C ILE A 135 -13.42 6.87 -33.48
N ARG A 136 -12.10 7.07 -33.56
CA ARG A 136 -11.19 6.87 -32.42
C ARG A 136 -11.55 7.75 -31.24
N ASP A 137 -11.68 9.05 -31.49
CA ASP A 137 -11.91 10.03 -30.44
C ASP A 137 -13.33 9.88 -29.87
N HIS A 138 -14.30 9.51 -30.71
CA HIS A 138 -15.65 9.18 -30.27
C HIS A 138 -15.71 7.89 -29.44
N LEU A 139 -14.99 6.83 -29.82
CA LEU A 139 -14.86 5.61 -29.04
C LEU A 139 -14.27 5.90 -27.66
N ARG A 140 -13.15 6.63 -27.63
CA ARG A 140 -12.51 7.08 -26.39
C ARG A 140 -13.51 7.83 -25.52
N GLN A 141 -14.14 8.89 -26.05
CA GLN A 141 -15.07 9.71 -25.29
C GLN A 141 -16.26 8.89 -24.76
N THR A 142 -16.82 8.01 -25.58
CA THR A 142 -17.93 7.14 -25.19
C THR A 142 -17.56 6.25 -24.01
N LEU A 143 -16.40 5.59 -24.07
CA LEU A 143 -15.93 4.72 -22.98
C LEU A 143 -15.63 5.51 -21.70
N LEU A 144 -14.99 6.67 -21.82
CA LEU A 144 -14.69 7.56 -20.70
C LEU A 144 -15.97 8.08 -20.04
N ASP A 145 -16.97 8.51 -20.82
CA ASP A 145 -18.26 8.98 -20.31
C ASP A 145 -19.04 7.87 -19.62
N MET A 146 -18.99 6.63 -20.13
CA MET A 146 -19.57 5.48 -19.44
C MET A 146 -18.94 5.26 -18.06
N ILE A 147 -17.60 5.32 -17.97
CA ILE A 147 -16.89 5.17 -16.69
C ILE A 147 -17.21 6.34 -15.75
N ALA A 148 -17.28 7.57 -16.26
CA ALA A 148 -17.62 8.74 -15.47
C ALA A 148 -19.05 8.66 -14.89
N ARG A 149 -20.02 8.15 -15.66
CA ARG A 149 -21.40 7.90 -15.21
C ARG A 149 -21.45 6.77 -14.19
N GLU A 150 -20.70 5.70 -14.40
CA GLU A 150 -20.58 4.60 -13.42
C GLU A 150 -20.04 5.10 -12.07
N ARG A 151 -19.02 5.96 -12.07
CA ARG A 151 -18.47 6.56 -10.83
C ARG A 151 -19.50 7.39 -10.05
N LYS A 152 -20.54 7.88 -10.72
CA LYS A 152 -21.69 8.59 -10.12
C LYS A 152 -22.81 7.65 -9.66
N GLY A 153 -22.65 6.33 -9.84
CA GLY A 153 -23.62 5.32 -9.44
C GLY A 153 -24.65 4.97 -10.53
N GLU A 154 -24.46 5.43 -11.77
CA GLU A 154 -25.32 5.03 -12.89
C GLU A 154 -25.01 3.62 -13.35
N VAL A 155 -26.05 2.87 -13.75
CA VAL A 155 -25.89 1.55 -14.36
C VAL A 155 -25.39 1.73 -15.79
N VAL A 156 -24.27 1.08 -16.11
CA VAL A 156 -23.67 1.10 -17.45
C VAL A 156 -23.45 -0.32 -17.96
N ASP A 157 -23.41 -0.47 -19.28
CA ASP A 157 -23.06 -1.73 -19.93
C ASP A 157 -21.54 -2.00 -19.80
N ARG A 158 -21.18 -2.64 -18.69
CA ARG A 158 -19.82 -3.12 -18.39
C ARG A 158 -19.28 -4.06 -19.47
N GLY A 159 -20.16 -4.83 -20.14
CA GLY A 159 -19.78 -5.75 -21.20
C GLY A 159 -19.32 -5.01 -22.47
N ALA A 160 -19.99 -3.92 -22.82
CA ALA A 160 -19.59 -3.07 -23.94
C ALA A 160 -18.19 -2.46 -23.75
N ILE A 161 -17.88 -1.97 -22.54
CA ILE A 161 -16.54 -1.45 -22.21
C ILE A 161 -15.49 -2.56 -22.35
N ARG A 162 -15.79 -3.75 -21.79
CA ARG A 162 -14.89 -4.90 -21.86
C ARG A 162 -14.58 -5.31 -23.28
N ASN A 163 -15.60 -5.44 -24.12
CA ASN A 163 -15.43 -5.85 -25.52
C ASN A 163 -14.61 -4.83 -26.30
N ALA A 164 -14.84 -3.52 -26.10
CA ALA A 164 -14.03 -2.48 -26.72
C ALA A 164 -12.57 -2.50 -26.26
N CYS A 165 -12.32 -2.66 -24.95
CA CYS A 165 -10.96 -2.77 -24.41
C CYS A 165 -10.23 -4.00 -24.97
N GLN A 166 -10.91 -5.15 -25.02
CA GLN A 166 -10.37 -6.38 -25.61
C GLN A 166 -10.05 -6.22 -27.10
N MET A 167 -10.92 -5.55 -27.87
CA MET A 167 -10.64 -5.22 -29.27
C MET A 167 -9.37 -4.38 -29.37
N LEU A 168 -9.24 -3.29 -28.61
CA LEU A 168 -8.05 -2.43 -28.64
C LEU A 168 -6.76 -3.17 -28.26
N MET A 169 -6.84 -4.11 -27.30
CA MET A 169 -5.71 -4.99 -26.97
C MET A 169 -5.31 -5.87 -28.15
N ILE A 170 -6.27 -6.54 -28.80
CA ILE A 170 -5.99 -7.43 -29.94
C ILE A 170 -5.44 -6.64 -31.14
N LEU A 171 -5.92 -5.41 -31.37
CA LEU A 171 -5.42 -4.53 -32.43
C LEU A 171 -3.97 -4.04 -32.19
N GLY A 172 -3.46 -4.19 -30.96
CA GLY A 172 -2.06 -4.00 -30.61
C GLY A 172 -1.13 -5.13 -31.04
N LEU A 173 -1.69 -6.22 -31.61
CA LEU A 173 -0.98 -7.43 -32.04
C LEU A 173 -0.20 -8.07 -30.88
N GLU A 174 1.13 -7.94 -30.87
CA GLU A 174 2.02 -8.48 -29.83
C GLU A 174 2.17 -7.54 -28.62
N GLY A 175 1.64 -6.31 -28.70
CA GLY A 175 1.74 -5.30 -27.65
C GLY A 175 0.40 -4.70 -27.25
N ARG A 176 0.45 -3.72 -26.33
CA ARG A 176 -0.72 -3.01 -25.80
C ARG A 176 -0.85 -1.57 -26.31
N SER A 177 -0.04 -1.16 -27.29
CA SER A 177 0.09 0.25 -27.70
C SER A 177 -1.23 0.88 -28.12
N VAL A 178 -2.07 0.14 -28.88
CA VAL A 178 -3.37 0.65 -29.31
C VAL A 178 -4.31 0.88 -28.11
N TYR A 179 -4.35 -0.05 -27.16
CA TYR A 179 -5.10 0.12 -25.92
C TYR A 179 -4.57 1.28 -25.06
N GLU A 180 -3.25 1.37 -24.93
CA GLU A 180 -2.58 2.38 -24.11
C GLU A 180 -2.79 3.80 -24.67
N GLU A 181 -2.53 4.00 -25.95
CA GLU A 181 -2.63 5.29 -26.64
C GLU A 181 -4.09 5.74 -26.85
N ASP A 182 -4.96 4.82 -27.28
CA ASP A 182 -6.30 5.19 -27.71
C ASP A 182 -7.27 5.27 -26.51
N PHE A 183 -6.99 4.57 -25.41
CA PHE A 183 -7.88 4.51 -24.24
C PHE A 183 -7.20 4.73 -22.88
N GLU A 184 -6.20 3.92 -22.49
CA GLU A 184 -5.73 3.87 -21.09
C GLU A 184 -5.10 5.19 -20.63
N ALA A 185 -4.19 5.78 -21.41
CA ALA A 185 -3.56 7.04 -21.03
C ALA A 185 -4.59 8.17 -20.83
N PRO A 186 -5.54 8.40 -21.77
CA PRO A 186 -6.67 9.31 -21.55
C PRO A 186 -7.55 8.94 -20.34
N PHE A 187 -7.77 7.65 -20.09
CA PHE A 187 -8.53 7.18 -18.93
C PHE A 187 -7.83 7.52 -17.62
N LEU A 188 -6.51 7.34 -17.53
CA LEU A 188 -5.72 7.68 -16.36
C LEU A 188 -5.68 9.19 -16.13
N GLU A 189 -5.59 10.00 -17.20
CA GLU A 189 -5.64 11.45 -17.14
C GLU A 189 -6.99 11.96 -16.61
N MET A 190 -8.10 11.52 -17.21
CA MET A 190 -9.45 11.86 -16.74
C MET A 190 -9.68 11.38 -15.30
N SER A 191 -9.14 10.22 -14.94
CA SER A 191 -9.23 9.71 -13.57
C SER A 191 -8.46 10.56 -12.58
N ALA A 192 -7.29 11.07 -12.96
CA ALA A 192 -6.52 11.98 -12.12
C ALA A 192 -7.30 13.28 -11.86
N GLU A 193 -7.89 13.88 -12.90
CA GLU A 193 -8.71 15.09 -12.76
C GLU A 193 -9.95 14.84 -11.88
N PHE A 194 -10.63 13.70 -12.08
CA PHE A 194 -11.77 13.29 -11.26
C PHE A 194 -11.39 13.19 -9.78
N PHE A 195 -10.32 12.46 -9.45
CA PHE A 195 -9.90 12.28 -8.06
C PHE A 195 -9.32 13.54 -7.44
N GLN A 196 -8.71 14.42 -8.23
CA GLN A 196 -8.27 15.73 -7.75
C GLN A 196 -9.44 16.62 -7.32
N MET A 197 -10.52 16.67 -8.11
CA MET A 197 -11.72 17.42 -7.73
C MET A 197 -12.43 16.78 -6.54
N GLU A 198 -12.50 15.44 -6.52
CA GLU A 198 -13.12 14.69 -5.44
C GLU A 198 -12.37 14.90 -4.10
N SER A 199 -11.04 14.84 -4.10
CA SER A 199 -10.25 15.00 -2.87
C SER A 199 -10.47 16.36 -2.22
N GLN A 200 -10.44 17.44 -3.02
CA GLN A 200 -10.64 18.81 -2.53
C GLN A 200 -12.00 18.97 -1.87
N LYS A 201 -13.05 18.48 -2.53
CA LYS A 201 -14.42 18.53 -1.99
C LYS A 201 -14.54 17.74 -0.70
N PHE A 202 -14.10 16.48 -0.69
CA PHE A 202 -14.27 15.62 0.47
C PHE A 202 -13.45 16.09 1.67
N LEU A 203 -12.23 16.60 1.47
CA LEU A 203 -11.40 17.14 2.55
C LEU A 203 -12.01 18.40 3.19
N ALA A 204 -12.75 19.21 2.42
CA ALA A 204 -13.41 20.41 2.94
C ALA A 204 -14.67 20.07 3.76
N GLU A 205 -15.37 19.00 3.40
CA GLU A 205 -16.70 18.66 3.95
C GLU A 205 -16.66 17.58 5.05
N ASN A 206 -15.56 16.84 5.20
CA ASN A 206 -15.52 15.62 6.02
C ASN A 206 -14.31 15.56 6.95
N SER A 207 -14.43 14.72 7.99
CA SER A 207 -13.33 14.40 8.90
C SER A 207 -12.31 13.45 8.26
N ALA A 208 -11.08 13.44 8.82
CA ALA A 208 -10.01 12.57 8.33
C ALA A 208 -10.41 11.08 8.30
N SER A 209 -11.11 10.57 9.33
CA SER A 209 -11.53 9.16 9.37
C SER A 209 -12.52 8.81 8.25
N VAL A 210 -13.46 9.73 7.94
CA VAL A 210 -14.43 9.54 6.84
C VAL A 210 -13.73 9.60 5.49
N TYR A 211 -12.82 10.55 5.33
CA TYR A 211 -11.99 10.68 4.13
C TYR A 211 -11.18 9.40 3.86
N ILE A 212 -10.47 8.88 4.87
CA ILE A 212 -9.65 7.66 4.77
C ILE A 212 -10.48 6.47 4.28
N LYS A 213 -11.67 6.26 4.87
CA LYS A 213 -12.58 5.18 4.44
C LYS A 213 -13.06 5.36 3.00
N LYS A 214 -13.31 6.61 2.59
CA LYS A 214 -13.69 6.92 1.21
C LYS A 214 -12.56 6.61 0.22
N VAL A 215 -11.30 6.92 0.57
CA VAL A 215 -10.15 6.58 -0.27
C VAL A 215 -10.01 5.06 -0.42
N GLU A 216 -10.13 4.30 0.67
CA GLU A 216 -10.09 2.83 0.61
C GLU A 216 -11.21 2.26 -0.27
N ALA A 217 -12.43 2.79 -0.15
CA ALA A 217 -13.54 2.41 -1.02
C ALA A 217 -13.24 2.71 -2.49
N ARG A 218 -12.70 3.90 -2.81
CA ARG A 218 -12.33 4.26 -4.19
C ARG A 218 -11.26 3.34 -4.77
N ILE A 219 -10.25 2.97 -3.99
CA ILE A 219 -9.23 2.00 -4.44
C ILE A 219 -9.88 0.67 -4.82
N ASN A 220 -10.77 0.14 -3.97
CA ASN A 220 -11.45 -1.13 -4.23
C ASN A 220 -12.40 -1.03 -5.44
N GLU A 221 -13.15 0.07 -5.57
CA GLU A 221 -14.03 0.32 -6.72
C GLU A 221 -13.25 0.35 -8.05
N GLU A 222 -12.05 0.96 -8.08
CA GLU A 222 -11.21 0.97 -9.28
C GLU A 222 -10.62 -0.41 -9.59
N ILE A 223 -10.18 -1.17 -8.58
CA ILE A 223 -9.71 -2.55 -8.77
C ILE A 223 -10.84 -3.42 -9.31
N GLU A 224 -12.04 -3.33 -8.74
CA GLU A 224 -13.22 -4.04 -9.25
C GLU A 224 -13.55 -3.63 -10.69
N ARG A 225 -13.49 -2.35 -11.03
CA ARG A 225 -13.73 -1.90 -12.41
C ARG A 225 -12.74 -2.53 -13.38
N VAL A 226 -11.46 -2.58 -13.02
CA VAL A 226 -10.45 -3.22 -13.86
C VAL A 226 -10.79 -4.69 -14.07
N MET A 227 -11.06 -5.43 -12.99
CA MET A 227 -11.41 -6.85 -13.08
C MET A 227 -12.62 -7.14 -13.97
N HIS A 228 -13.63 -6.28 -13.97
CA HIS A 228 -14.86 -6.51 -14.74
C HIS A 228 -14.79 -6.02 -16.19
N CYS A 229 -14.06 -4.94 -16.46
CA CYS A 229 -14.21 -4.16 -17.69
C CYS A 229 -12.92 -3.80 -18.41
N LEU A 230 -11.77 -3.75 -17.74
CA LEU A 230 -10.52 -3.27 -18.33
C LEU A 230 -9.49 -4.39 -18.42
N ASP A 231 -8.37 -4.14 -19.08
CA ASP A 231 -7.26 -5.09 -19.06
C ASP A 231 -6.57 -5.06 -17.69
N LYS A 232 -6.18 -6.24 -17.18
CA LYS A 232 -5.51 -6.41 -15.89
C LYS A 232 -4.28 -5.50 -15.74
N SER A 233 -3.57 -5.24 -16.83
CA SER A 233 -2.38 -4.39 -16.85
C SER A 233 -2.66 -2.91 -16.54
N THR A 234 -3.94 -2.52 -16.41
CA THR A 234 -4.39 -1.18 -15.98
C THR A 234 -4.49 -1.03 -14.47
N GLU A 235 -4.56 -2.14 -13.71
CA GLU A 235 -4.81 -2.13 -12.26
C GLU A 235 -3.74 -1.32 -11.50
N GLU A 236 -2.47 -1.61 -11.74
CA GLU A 236 -1.38 -0.89 -11.08
C GLU A 236 -1.35 0.62 -11.46
N PRO A 237 -1.43 1.01 -12.74
CA PRO A 237 -1.53 2.42 -13.13
C PRO A 237 -2.69 3.19 -12.48
N ILE A 238 -3.91 2.65 -12.49
CA ILE A 238 -5.06 3.36 -11.92
C ILE A 238 -4.97 3.46 -10.40
N VAL A 239 -4.50 2.41 -9.70
CA VAL A 239 -4.28 2.46 -8.25
C VAL A 239 -3.24 3.53 -7.91
N LYS A 240 -2.14 3.64 -8.68
CA LYS A 240 -1.15 4.71 -8.49
C LYS A 240 -1.74 6.10 -8.70
N VAL A 241 -2.67 6.28 -9.63
CA VAL A 241 -3.38 7.55 -9.81
C VAL A 241 -4.22 7.87 -8.58
N VAL A 242 -5.01 6.92 -8.08
CA VAL A 242 -5.81 7.10 -6.86
C VAL A 242 -4.93 7.43 -5.66
N GLU A 243 -3.86 6.68 -5.44
CA GLU A 243 -2.91 6.88 -4.34
C GLU A 243 -2.22 8.25 -4.42
N ARG A 244 -1.82 8.68 -5.62
CA ARG A 244 -1.20 9.99 -5.83
C ARG A 244 -2.17 11.13 -5.53
N GLU A 245 -3.36 11.08 -6.13
CA GLU A 245 -4.35 12.18 -6.06
C GLU A 245 -5.05 12.25 -4.71
N LEU A 246 -5.40 11.12 -4.10
CA LEU A 246 -6.16 11.09 -2.86
C LEU A 246 -5.29 11.02 -1.59
N ILE A 247 -4.05 10.50 -1.67
CA ILE A 247 -3.17 10.31 -0.51
C ILE A 247 -1.94 11.20 -0.62
N SER A 248 -1.06 10.98 -1.60
CA SER A 248 0.28 11.61 -1.63
C SER A 248 0.21 13.14 -1.64
N LYS A 249 -0.70 13.74 -2.41
CA LYS A 249 -0.87 15.20 -2.47
C LYS A 249 -1.45 15.81 -1.19
N HIS A 250 -2.09 15.02 -0.34
CA HIS A 250 -2.84 15.49 0.83
C HIS A 250 -2.36 14.93 2.17
N MET A 251 -1.21 14.24 2.21
CA MET A 251 -0.69 13.59 3.43
C MET A 251 -0.66 14.53 4.64
N LYS A 252 -0.08 15.73 4.47
CA LYS A 252 -0.01 16.74 5.54
C LYS A 252 -1.40 17.21 5.95
N THR A 253 -2.26 17.55 4.98
CA THR A 253 -3.63 18.00 5.23
C THR A 253 -4.44 16.97 6.03
N ILE A 254 -4.31 15.67 5.72
CA ILE A 254 -5.02 14.60 6.42
C ILE A 254 -4.47 14.42 7.85
N VAL A 255 -3.14 14.42 8.00
CA VAL A 255 -2.47 14.21 9.30
C VAL A 255 -2.69 15.39 10.24
N GLU A 256 -2.64 16.61 9.73
CA GLU A 256 -2.75 17.86 10.49
C GLU A 256 -4.19 18.39 10.55
N MET A 257 -5.17 17.64 10.02
CA MET A 257 -6.56 18.07 9.95
C MET A 257 -7.11 18.46 11.32
N GLU A 258 -7.69 19.65 11.42
CA GLU A 258 -8.22 20.15 12.68
C GLU A 258 -9.34 19.22 13.19
N ASN A 259 -9.33 18.95 14.50
CA ASN A 259 -10.34 18.14 15.20
C ASN A 259 -10.60 16.72 14.66
N SER A 260 -9.78 16.22 13.74
CA SER A 260 -9.92 14.85 13.23
C SER A 260 -8.63 14.18 12.77
N GLY A 261 -7.55 14.93 12.55
CA GLY A 261 -6.25 14.41 12.15
C GLY A 261 -5.54 13.59 13.24
N LEU A 262 -4.29 13.24 12.97
CA LEU A 262 -3.49 12.30 13.77
C LEU A 262 -3.45 12.70 15.25
N VAL A 263 -3.17 13.97 15.54
CA VAL A 263 -3.08 14.47 16.93
C VAL A 263 -4.41 14.31 17.66
N HIS A 264 -5.53 14.59 16.99
CA HIS A 264 -6.85 14.42 17.58
C HIS A 264 -7.14 12.93 17.86
N MET A 265 -6.78 12.04 16.94
CA MET A 265 -6.93 10.59 17.14
C MET A 265 -6.07 10.08 18.31
N LEU A 266 -4.82 10.54 18.41
CA LEU A 266 -3.92 10.24 19.53
C LEU A 266 -4.49 10.75 20.85
N LYS A 267 -4.94 12.01 20.93
CA LYS A 267 -5.53 12.65 22.13
C LYS A 267 -6.76 11.92 22.65
N ASN A 268 -7.60 11.40 21.76
CA ASN A 268 -8.83 10.70 22.12
C ASN A 268 -8.71 9.17 22.14
N GLY A 269 -7.52 8.63 21.88
CA GLY A 269 -7.28 7.18 21.96
C GLY A 269 -8.00 6.35 20.90
N LYS A 270 -8.27 6.93 19.71
CA LYS A 270 -8.99 6.29 18.61
C LYS A 270 -8.11 5.29 17.85
N THR A 271 -7.88 4.10 18.40
CA THR A 271 -6.93 3.13 17.85
C THR A 271 -7.31 2.53 16.51
N GLU A 272 -8.61 2.34 16.25
CA GLU A 272 -9.09 1.85 14.95
C GLU A 272 -8.85 2.87 13.83
N ASP A 273 -9.19 4.15 14.07
CA ASP A 273 -8.96 5.23 13.10
C ASP A 273 -7.45 5.41 12.82
N LEU A 274 -6.60 5.30 13.84
CA LEU A 274 -5.15 5.31 13.70
C LEU A 274 -4.65 4.14 12.86
N ALA A 275 -5.22 2.94 13.03
CA ALA A 275 -4.87 1.77 12.24
C ALA A 275 -5.27 1.94 10.77
N CYS A 276 -6.45 2.51 10.50
CA CYS A 276 -6.87 2.87 9.15
C CYS A 276 -5.93 3.91 8.52
N MET A 277 -5.54 4.95 9.25
CA MET A 277 -4.59 5.95 8.78
C MET A 277 -3.22 5.32 8.48
N TYR A 278 -2.70 4.46 9.37
CA TYR A 278 -1.44 3.75 9.15
C TYR A 278 -1.47 2.89 7.87
N LYS A 279 -2.52 2.08 7.69
CA LYS A 279 -2.70 1.23 6.49
C LYS A 279 -2.80 2.05 5.20
N LEU A 280 -3.42 3.22 5.24
CA LEU A 280 -3.52 4.08 4.07
C LEU A 280 -2.16 4.71 3.73
N PHE A 281 -1.44 5.20 4.75
CA PHE A 281 -0.17 5.90 4.56
C PHE A 281 0.99 4.94 4.25
N SER A 282 0.86 3.65 4.55
CA SER A 282 1.85 2.63 4.15
C SER A 282 1.85 2.35 2.64
N ARG A 283 0.79 2.73 1.93
CA ARG A 283 0.68 2.56 0.47
C ARG A 283 1.57 3.50 -0.32
N VAL A 284 1.89 4.67 0.23
CA VAL A 284 2.60 5.72 -0.50
C VAL A 284 3.99 6.00 0.06
N PRO A 285 4.97 6.32 -0.81
CA PRO A 285 6.29 6.76 -0.36
C PRO A 285 6.19 7.97 0.59
N ASN A 286 7.00 7.98 1.65
CA ASN A 286 7.02 9.03 2.68
C ASN A 286 5.73 9.18 3.52
N GLY A 287 4.70 8.34 3.32
CA GLY A 287 3.47 8.40 4.11
C GLY A 287 3.74 8.14 5.59
N LEU A 288 4.30 6.97 5.91
CA LEU A 288 4.65 6.61 7.29
C LEU A 288 5.59 7.64 7.94
N LYS A 289 6.54 8.20 7.17
CA LYS A 289 7.44 9.26 7.66
C LYS A 289 6.67 10.52 8.07
N THR A 290 5.77 11.01 7.22
CA THR A 290 4.93 12.19 7.50
C THR A 290 4.09 12.00 8.77
N MET A 291 3.49 10.82 8.92
CA MET A 291 2.72 10.46 10.10
C MET A 291 3.60 10.40 11.36
N CYS A 292 4.81 9.83 11.24
CA CYS A 292 5.76 9.72 12.33
C CYS A 292 6.28 11.09 12.81
N GLU A 293 6.55 12.02 11.88
CA GLU A 293 6.97 13.39 12.20
C GLU A 293 5.89 14.15 13.00
N CYS A 294 4.62 14.05 12.59
CA CYS A 294 3.51 14.66 13.32
C CYS A 294 3.32 14.02 14.71
N MET A 295 3.38 12.68 14.80
CA MET A 295 3.33 11.97 16.08
C MET A 295 4.47 12.41 17.01
N SER A 296 5.70 12.52 16.47
CA SER A 296 6.89 12.92 17.23
C SER A 296 6.74 14.32 17.79
N SER A 297 6.28 15.27 16.97
CA SER A 297 6.01 16.65 17.43
C SER A 297 5.03 16.66 18.62
N TYR A 298 3.92 15.93 18.51
CA TYR A 298 2.93 15.84 19.58
C TYR A 298 3.47 15.12 20.83
N LEU A 299 4.18 14.00 20.66
CA LEU A 299 4.76 13.25 21.77
C LEU A 299 5.80 14.09 22.53
N ARG A 300 6.65 14.84 21.81
CA ARG A 300 7.61 15.76 22.42
C ARG A 300 6.93 16.89 23.19
N GLU A 301 5.85 17.46 22.67
CA GLU A 301 5.08 18.49 23.36
C GLU A 301 4.49 17.96 24.67
N GLN A 302 3.84 16.79 24.63
CA GLN A 302 3.29 16.13 25.82
C GLN A 302 4.40 15.76 26.82
N GLY A 303 5.52 15.22 26.35
CA GLY A 303 6.66 14.87 27.18
C GLY A 303 7.27 16.10 27.86
N LYS A 304 7.48 17.20 27.10
CA LYS A 304 7.93 18.49 27.64
C LYS A 304 7.01 19.00 28.73
N ALA A 305 5.70 19.00 28.52
CA ALA A 305 4.75 19.46 29.54
C ALA A 305 4.85 18.67 30.87
N LEU A 306 5.12 17.37 30.79
CA LEU A 306 5.36 16.54 31.98
C LEU A 306 6.69 16.90 32.66
N VAL A 307 7.77 17.06 31.87
CA VAL A 307 9.13 17.26 32.42
C VAL A 307 9.47 18.70 32.79
N SER A 308 8.77 19.71 32.26
CA SER A 308 9.05 21.13 32.48
C SER A 308 9.01 21.51 33.97
N GLU A 309 9.92 22.41 34.36
CA GLU A 309 10.18 22.84 35.74
C GLU A 309 9.20 23.90 36.28
N GLU A 310 8.17 24.27 35.51
CA GLU A 310 7.19 25.29 35.91
C GLU A 310 6.29 24.75 37.03
N GLY A 311 6.79 24.86 38.26
CA GLY A 311 6.14 24.50 39.50
C GLY A 311 7.14 23.94 40.51
N GLU A 312 7.70 24.80 41.36
CA GLU A 312 8.29 24.36 42.63
C GLU A 312 7.25 23.49 43.37
N GLY A 313 7.49 22.17 43.47
CA GLY A 313 6.59 21.25 44.16
C GLY A 313 5.99 20.09 43.36
N LYS A 314 6.44 19.81 42.12
CA LYS A 314 6.04 18.54 41.46
C LYS A 314 6.49 17.34 42.30
N ASN A 315 5.51 16.53 42.71
CA ASN A 315 5.74 15.28 43.40
C ASN A 315 6.52 14.30 42.49
N PRO A 316 7.71 13.80 42.90
CA PRO A 316 8.49 12.85 42.12
C PRO A 316 7.72 11.61 41.70
N VAL A 317 6.76 11.16 42.52
CA VAL A 317 5.94 9.99 42.21
C VAL A 317 5.00 10.28 41.05
N ASP A 318 4.30 11.41 41.08
CA ASP A 318 3.35 11.81 40.03
C ASP A 318 4.08 12.13 38.71
N TYR A 319 5.29 12.69 38.80
CA TYR A 319 6.16 12.93 37.65
C TYR A 319 6.48 11.65 36.89
N ILE A 320 7.01 10.64 37.59
CA ILE A 320 7.40 9.37 36.97
C ILE A 320 6.16 8.59 36.53
N GLN A 321 5.09 8.61 37.32
CA GLN A 321 3.83 7.96 36.95
C GLN A 321 3.26 8.54 35.65
N GLY A 322 3.26 9.86 35.48
CA GLY A 322 2.81 10.50 34.23
C GLY A 322 3.62 10.07 33.00
N LEU A 323 4.94 9.90 33.16
CA LEU A 323 5.81 9.38 32.10
C LEU A 323 5.54 7.90 31.77
N LEU A 324 5.30 7.08 32.79
CA LEU A 324 4.93 5.66 32.62
C LEU A 324 3.57 5.50 31.93
N ASP A 325 2.60 6.35 32.26
CA ASP A 325 1.28 6.36 31.65
C ASP A 325 1.36 6.81 30.19
N LEU A 326 2.13 7.86 29.91
CA LEU A 326 2.40 8.31 28.54
C LEU A 326 3.08 7.21 27.72
N LYS A 327 4.07 6.51 28.30
CA LYS A 327 4.77 5.41 27.63
C LYS A 327 3.83 4.25 27.33
N SER A 328 3.04 3.84 28.31
CA SER A 328 2.06 2.76 28.17
C SER A 328 1.04 3.09 27.08
N ARG A 329 0.60 4.35 27.00
CA ARG A 329 -0.32 4.83 25.96
C ARG A 329 0.27 4.73 24.55
N PHE A 330 1.52 5.17 24.35
CA PHE A 330 2.17 5.12 23.04
C PHE A 330 2.59 3.70 22.65
N ASP A 331 2.95 2.85 23.61
CA ASP A 331 3.17 1.41 23.36
C ASP A 331 1.89 0.74 22.89
N ARG A 332 0.74 1.10 23.48
CA ARG A 332 -0.57 0.61 23.03
C ARG A 332 -0.85 1.04 21.59
N PHE A 333 -0.61 2.29 21.23
CA PHE A 333 -0.77 2.76 19.84
C PHE A 333 0.18 2.04 18.87
N LEU A 334 1.43 1.81 19.28
CA LEU A 334 2.40 1.07 18.48
C LEU A 334 1.92 -0.36 18.20
N GLN A 335 1.37 -1.03 19.21
CA GLN A 335 0.90 -2.41 19.12
C GLN A 335 -0.43 -2.54 18.36
N GLU A 336 -1.43 -1.74 18.73
CA GLU A 336 -2.81 -1.86 18.23
C GLU A 336 -3.02 -1.17 16.88
N SER A 337 -2.30 -0.08 16.60
CA SER A 337 -2.57 0.76 15.43
C SER A 337 -1.44 0.78 14.40
N PHE A 338 -0.18 0.75 14.84
CA PHE A 338 0.98 0.89 13.95
C PHE A 338 1.71 -0.42 13.67
N ASN A 339 1.09 -1.57 13.95
CA ASN A 339 1.61 -2.90 13.62
C ASN A 339 3.06 -3.16 14.11
N ASN A 340 3.44 -2.60 15.27
CA ASN A 340 4.81 -2.64 15.81
C ASN A 340 5.88 -2.14 14.83
N ASP A 341 5.54 -1.17 13.99
CA ASP A 341 6.43 -0.60 12.98
C ASP A 341 7.74 -0.07 13.59
N ARG A 342 8.86 -0.46 12.99
CA ARG A 342 10.19 -0.13 13.49
C ARG A 342 10.47 1.37 13.51
N LEU A 343 9.98 2.12 12.51
CA LEU A 343 10.16 3.57 12.44
C LEU A 343 9.46 4.23 13.63
N PHE A 344 8.20 3.87 13.87
CA PHE A 344 7.43 4.40 15.01
C PHE A 344 8.06 4.03 16.35
N LYS A 345 8.51 2.77 16.50
CA LYS A 345 9.19 2.31 17.73
C LYS A 345 10.47 3.11 18.02
N GLN A 346 11.30 3.34 17.00
CA GLN A 346 12.54 4.10 17.13
C GLN A 346 12.27 5.57 17.45
N THR A 347 11.30 6.18 16.78
CA THR A 347 10.89 7.57 17.04
C THR A 347 10.36 7.74 18.46
N ILE A 348 9.47 6.86 18.92
CA ILE A 348 8.95 6.90 20.30
C ILE A 348 10.12 6.79 21.29
N ALA A 349 11.02 5.83 21.11
CA ALA A 349 12.18 5.66 22.00
C ALA A 349 13.08 6.90 22.04
N GLY A 350 13.41 7.47 20.86
CA GLY A 350 14.23 8.67 20.76
C GLY A 350 13.56 9.91 21.35
N ASP A 351 12.23 10.02 21.26
CA ASP A 351 11.49 11.13 21.85
C ASP A 351 11.46 11.04 23.38
N PHE A 352 11.27 9.83 23.94
CA PHE A 352 11.38 9.59 25.38
C PHE A 352 12.78 9.91 25.92
N GLU A 353 13.83 9.48 25.21
CA GLU A 353 15.20 9.88 25.54
C GLU A 353 15.38 11.39 25.48
N TYR A 354 14.84 12.05 24.46
CA TYR A 354 14.98 13.50 24.32
C TYR A 354 14.36 14.27 25.49
N PHE A 355 13.07 14.08 25.83
CA PHE A 355 12.43 14.90 26.86
C PHE A 355 12.78 14.47 28.29
N LEU A 356 13.07 13.19 28.55
CA LEU A 356 13.44 12.75 29.91
C LEU A 356 14.72 13.45 30.40
N ASN A 357 15.65 13.71 29.48
CA ASN A 357 16.93 14.35 29.76
C ASN A 357 16.88 15.89 29.68
N LEU A 358 15.70 16.51 29.47
CA LEU A 358 15.56 17.98 29.59
C LEU A 358 15.52 18.45 31.05
N ASN A 359 15.16 17.57 31.98
CA ASN A 359 15.09 17.89 33.41
C ASN A 359 16.20 17.14 34.17
N SER A 360 17.12 17.90 34.77
CA SER A 360 18.26 17.36 35.55
C SER A 360 17.84 16.64 36.83
N ARG A 361 16.59 16.79 37.28
CA ARG A 361 16.01 16.06 38.43
C ARG A 361 15.40 14.72 38.05
N SER A 362 15.28 14.38 36.76
CA SER A 362 14.77 13.07 36.31
C SER A 362 15.47 11.87 36.99
N PRO A 363 16.81 11.84 37.15
CA PRO A 363 17.50 10.76 37.86
C PRO A 363 17.09 10.63 39.32
N GLU A 364 16.98 11.75 40.04
CA GLU A 364 16.53 11.77 41.43
C GLU A 364 15.09 11.29 41.54
N TYR A 365 14.20 11.79 40.66
CA TYR A 365 12.77 11.47 40.72
C TYR A 365 12.51 10.01 40.42
N LEU A 366 13.22 9.41 39.45
CA LEU A 366 13.11 7.98 39.22
C LEU A 366 13.59 7.18 40.43
N SER A 367 14.68 7.61 41.07
CA SER A 367 15.18 6.96 42.27
C SER A 367 14.20 7.06 43.45
N LEU A 368 13.54 8.21 43.63
CA LEU A 368 12.52 8.42 44.66
C LEU A 368 11.25 7.62 44.39
N PHE A 369 10.83 7.51 43.11
CA PHE A 369 9.71 6.66 42.71
C PHE A 369 9.98 5.19 43.04
N ILE A 370 11.16 4.68 42.71
CA ILE A 370 11.54 3.30 43.05
C ILE A 370 11.64 3.11 44.58
N ASP A 371 12.18 4.10 45.31
CA ASP A 371 12.21 4.10 46.78
C ASP A 371 10.81 4.03 47.40
N ASP A 372 9.83 4.75 46.84
CA ASP A 372 8.42 4.70 47.25
C ASP A 372 7.83 3.29 47.06
N LYS A 373 8.04 2.68 45.88
CA LYS A 373 7.50 1.34 45.58
C LYS A 373 8.14 0.21 46.38
N LEU A 374 9.35 0.41 46.89
CA LEU A 374 10.08 -0.58 47.70
C LEU A 374 9.91 -0.40 49.22
N LYS A 375 9.12 0.57 49.69
CA LYS A 375 8.89 0.80 51.13
C LYS A 375 7.72 -0.01 51.71
N LYS A 376 7.86 -0.49 52.95
CA LYS A 376 6.78 -1.14 53.72
C LYS A 376 5.58 -0.20 53.83
N GLY A 377 4.39 -0.69 53.50
CA GLY A 377 3.14 0.07 53.64
C GLY A 377 2.65 0.79 52.39
N VAL A 378 3.14 0.45 51.20
CA VAL A 378 2.43 0.76 49.94
C VAL A 378 1.09 0.01 49.98
N LYS A 379 0.05 0.69 50.46
CA LYS A 379 -1.27 0.08 50.68
C LYS A 379 -1.92 -0.24 49.34
N GLY A 380 -2.15 -1.53 49.08
CA GLY A 380 -3.05 -2.00 48.02
C GLY A 380 -2.40 -2.56 46.75
N LEU A 381 -1.07 -2.74 46.69
CA LEU A 381 -0.39 -3.44 45.58
C LEU A 381 0.16 -4.79 46.02
N THR A 382 0.03 -5.79 45.15
CA THR A 382 0.66 -7.10 45.28
C THR A 382 2.15 -7.03 44.88
N GLU A 383 2.94 -8.00 45.34
CA GLU A 383 4.37 -8.08 44.97
C GLU A 383 4.57 -8.17 43.43
N GLN A 384 3.65 -8.84 42.72
CA GLN A 384 3.70 -8.98 41.26
C GLN A 384 3.39 -7.67 40.53
N GLU A 385 2.48 -6.85 41.06
CA GLU A 385 2.21 -5.51 40.52
C GLU A 385 3.38 -4.57 40.73
N VAL A 386 4.02 -4.64 41.92
CA VAL A 386 5.25 -3.87 42.20
C VAL A 386 6.35 -4.25 41.20
N GLU A 387 6.57 -5.53 40.97
CA GLU A 387 7.55 -6.02 40.00
C GLU A 387 7.29 -5.48 38.59
N THR A 388 6.03 -5.50 38.14
CA THR A 388 5.62 -4.97 36.84
C THR A 388 5.89 -3.46 36.74
N ILE A 389 5.68 -2.72 37.82
CA ILE A 389 5.98 -1.28 37.88
C ILE A 389 7.50 -1.05 37.81
N LEU A 390 8.30 -1.86 38.51
CA LEU A 390 9.76 -1.76 38.48
C LEU A 390 10.30 -2.06 37.07
N ASP A 391 9.77 -3.05 36.37
CA ASP A 391 10.13 -3.32 34.97
C ASP A 391 9.85 -2.13 34.06
N LYS A 392 8.69 -1.49 34.23
CA LYS A 392 8.35 -0.28 33.48
C LYS A 392 9.26 0.90 33.84
N ALA A 393 9.60 1.08 35.12
CA ALA A 393 10.56 2.09 35.57
C ALA A 393 11.95 1.86 34.94
N MET A 394 12.36 0.61 34.78
CA MET A 394 13.62 0.26 34.09
C MET A 394 13.59 0.59 32.59
N VAL A 395 12.42 0.64 31.95
CA VAL A 395 12.29 1.19 30.58
C VAL A 395 12.68 2.67 30.57
N LEU A 396 12.20 3.47 31.53
CA LEU A 396 12.58 4.89 31.63
C LEU A 396 14.05 5.05 31.99
N PHE A 397 14.59 4.21 32.89
CA PHE A 397 16.01 4.21 33.22
C PHE A 397 16.91 4.03 31.99
N ARG A 398 16.50 3.19 31.03
CA ARG A 398 17.25 3.01 29.78
C ARG A 398 17.34 4.27 28.92
N PHE A 399 16.36 5.15 29.01
CA PHE A 399 16.33 6.42 28.28
C PHE A 399 17.11 7.55 28.98
N MET A 400 17.60 7.35 30.21
CA MET A 400 18.41 8.35 30.91
C MET A 400 19.87 8.34 30.45
N GLN A 401 20.44 9.54 30.33
CA GLN A 401 21.86 9.76 30.04
C GLN A 401 22.70 9.79 31.34
N GLU A 402 22.24 10.52 32.37
CA GLU A 402 22.96 10.71 33.65
C GLU A 402 22.72 9.56 34.65
N LYS A 403 23.12 8.34 34.27
CA LYS A 403 22.92 7.12 35.09
C LYS A 403 23.74 7.10 36.39
N ASP A 404 24.87 7.79 36.42
CA ASP A 404 25.72 7.98 37.60
C ASP A 404 25.05 8.85 38.66
N VAL A 405 24.34 9.90 38.22
CA VAL A 405 23.52 10.75 39.11
C VAL A 405 22.41 9.92 39.74
N PHE A 406 21.73 9.08 38.93
CA PHE A 406 20.74 8.12 39.45
C PHE A 406 21.36 7.18 40.49
N GLU A 407 22.52 6.56 40.21
CA GLU A 407 23.20 5.64 41.12
C GLU A 407 23.43 6.27 42.50
N ARG A 408 23.88 7.54 42.52
CA ARG A 408 24.14 8.28 43.75
C ARG A 408 22.88 8.42 44.61
N TYR A 409 21.76 8.84 44.03
CA TYR A 409 20.49 8.95 44.74
C TYR A 409 19.95 7.58 45.18
N TYR A 410 20.02 6.60 44.29
CA TYR A 410 19.57 5.23 44.58
C TYR A 410 20.33 4.62 45.76
N LYS A 411 21.66 4.78 45.79
CA LYS A 411 22.50 4.34 46.91
C LYS A 411 22.09 4.99 48.23
N GLN A 412 21.82 6.30 48.23
CA GLN A 412 21.39 7.01 49.43
C GLN A 412 20.03 6.51 49.94
N HIS A 413 19.09 6.27 49.04
CA HIS A 413 17.76 5.76 49.40
C HIS A 413 17.82 4.30 49.88
N LEU A 414 18.59 3.45 49.21
CA LEU A 414 18.82 2.07 49.63
C LEU A 414 19.44 2.01 51.03
N ALA A 415 20.47 2.82 51.30
CA ALA A 415 21.13 2.88 52.62
C ALA A 415 20.11 3.20 53.72
N ARG A 416 19.24 4.20 53.47
CA ARG A 416 18.18 4.59 54.41
C ARG A 416 17.17 3.45 54.62
N ARG A 417 16.74 2.74 53.56
CA ARG A 417 15.79 1.63 53.68
C ARG A 417 16.36 0.45 54.46
N LEU A 418 17.61 0.07 54.19
CA LEU A 418 18.32 -1.00 54.91
C LEU A 418 18.49 -0.68 56.40
N LEU A 419 18.97 0.53 56.73
CA LEU A 419 19.22 0.93 58.12
C LEU A 419 17.93 1.11 58.95
N THR A 420 16.83 1.51 58.30
CA THR A 420 15.54 1.72 59.00
C THR A 420 14.61 0.51 58.96
N ASN A 421 15.04 -0.60 58.32
CA ASN A 421 14.24 -1.81 58.10
C ASN A 421 12.84 -1.52 57.50
N LYS A 422 12.82 -0.59 56.55
CA LYS A 422 11.60 -0.12 55.86
C LYS A 422 11.41 -0.72 54.47
N SER A 423 12.25 -1.67 54.03
CA SER A 423 12.09 -2.37 52.75
C SER A 423 10.92 -3.35 52.75
N VAL A 424 10.13 -3.44 51.68
CA VAL A 424 9.01 -4.40 51.56
C VAL A 424 9.50 -5.84 51.74
N SER A 425 10.55 -6.22 51.01
CA SER A 425 11.16 -7.54 51.05
C SER A 425 12.62 -7.45 50.57
N ASP A 426 13.50 -8.24 51.17
CA ASP A 426 14.90 -8.37 50.75
C ASP A 426 15.02 -8.93 49.32
N ASP A 427 14.08 -9.77 48.91
CA ASP A 427 14.08 -10.39 47.58
C ASP A 427 13.74 -9.35 46.50
N SER A 428 12.78 -8.44 46.76
CA SER A 428 12.46 -7.34 45.85
C SER A 428 13.64 -6.39 45.66
N GLU A 429 14.40 -6.11 46.72
CA GLU A 429 15.59 -5.25 46.62
C GLU A 429 16.72 -5.92 45.82
N LYS A 430 16.98 -7.22 46.07
CA LYS A 430 17.95 -8.00 45.29
C LYS A 430 17.57 -8.08 43.82
N ASN A 431 16.27 -8.28 43.52
CA ASN A 431 15.77 -8.29 42.16
C ASN A 431 15.97 -6.93 41.47
N MET A 432 15.64 -5.82 42.14
CA MET A 432 15.89 -4.48 41.59
C MET A 432 17.38 -4.24 41.28
N ILE A 433 18.29 -4.66 42.17
CA ILE A 433 19.74 -4.60 41.90
C ILE A 433 20.11 -5.48 40.71
N SER A 434 19.54 -6.67 40.58
CA SER A 434 19.75 -7.56 39.43
C SER A 434 19.35 -6.87 38.12
N LYS A 435 18.20 -6.16 38.08
CA LYS A 435 17.77 -5.39 36.91
C LYS A 435 18.76 -4.27 36.55
N LEU A 436 19.23 -3.51 37.55
CA LEU A 436 20.26 -2.48 37.35
C LEU A 436 21.57 -3.09 36.82
N LYS A 437 21.95 -4.27 37.30
CA LYS A 437 23.14 -5.01 36.86
C LYS A 437 23.01 -5.46 35.41
N THR A 438 21.84 -5.91 34.97
CA THR A 438 21.59 -6.26 33.57
C THR A 438 21.77 -5.06 32.64
N GLU A 439 21.34 -3.88 33.07
CA GLU A 439 21.39 -2.66 32.24
C GLU A 439 22.76 -1.96 32.23
N CYS A 440 23.47 -1.94 33.37
CA CYS A 440 24.72 -1.17 33.52
C CYS A 440 25.96 -2.01 33.85
N GLY A 441 25.80 -3.32 34.04
CA GLY A 441 26.89 -4.24 34.38
C GLY A 441 27.27 -4.25 35.87
N CYS A 442 28.17 -5.18 36.22
CA CYS A 442 28.55 -5.46 37.62
C CYS A 442 29.25 -4.29 38.32
N GLN A 443 29.96 -3.43 37.58
CA GLN A 443 30.69 -2.32 38.18
C GLN A 443 29.73 -1.28 38.77
N PHE A 444 28.59 -1.04 38.12
CA PHE A 444 27.54 -0.13 38.57
C PHE A 444 26.88 -0.61 39.88
N THR A 445 26.66 -1.92 40.02
CA THR A 445 25.96 -2.48 41.19
C THR A 445 26.87 -2.92 42.33
N SER A 446 28.20 -2.96 42.14
CA SER A 446 29.14 -3.51 43.12
C SER A 446 29.02 -2.87 44.51
N LYS A 447 28.83 -1.55 44.58
CA LYS A 447 28.64 -0.84 45.85
C LYS A 447 27.29 -1.17 46.50
N LEU A 448 26.23 -1.33 45.70
CA LEU A 448 24.89 -1.68 46.18
C LEU A 448 24.86 -3.12 46.72
N GLU A 449 25.52 -4.05 46.03
CA GLU A 449 25.69 -5.43 46.47
C GLU A 449 26.53 -5.52 47.77
N GLY A 450 27.56 -4.67 47.89
CA GLY A 450 28.37 -4.54 49.09
C GLY A 450 27.52 -4.16 50.32
N MET A 451 26.60 -3.21 50.17
CA MET A 451 25.69 -2.79 51.26
C MET A 451 24.83 -3.95 51.79
N PHE A 452 24.39 -4.87 50.93
CA PHE A 452 23.67 -6.08 51.35
C PHE A 452 24.56 -7.07 52.10
N ARG A 453 25.82 -7.22 51.65
CA ARG A 453 26.80 -8.07 52.32
C ARG A 453 27.08 -7.55 53.73
N ASP A 454 27.23 -6.24 53.89
CA ASP A 454 27.45 -5.61 55.19
C ASP A 454 26.27 -5.83 56.14
N MET A 455 25.03 -5.70 55.66
CA MET A 455 23.84 -6.02 56.45
C MET A 455 23.78 -7.49 56.88
N SER A 456 24.11 -8.42 55.98
CA SER A 456 24.14 -9.85 56.29
C SER A 456 25.18 -10.18 57.35
N ILE A 457 26.41 -9.64 57.21
CA ILE A 457 27.49 -9.83 58.18
C ILE A 457 27.08 -9.26 59.53
N SER A 458 26.52 -8.05 59.55
CA SER A 458 26.05 -7.41 60.79
C SER A 458 24.99 -8.24 61.52
N ASN A 459 24.05 -8.86 60.80
CA ASN A 459 23.04 -9.72 61.40
C ASN A 459 23.65 -10.99 61.99
N THR A 460 24.53 -11.67 61.24
CA THR A 460 25.22 -12.88 61.73
C THR A 460 26.06 -12.58 62.98
N THR A 461 26.85 -11.50 62.96
CA THR A 461 27.65 -11.09 64.13
C THR A 461 26.78 -10.72 65.32
N MET A 462 25.62 -10.08 65.10
CA MET A 462 24.69 -9.75 66.18
C MET A 462 24.04 -11.01 66.79
N ASP A 463 23.71 -12.01 65.97
CA ASP A 463 23.17 -13.29 66.45
C ASP A 463 24.21 -14.10 67.23
N GLU A 464 25.46 -14.15 66.76
CA GLU A 464 26.59 -14.73 67.49
C GLU A 464 26.80 -14.03 68.83
N PHE A 465 26.72 -12.70 68.86
CA PHE A 465 26.82 -11.91 70.08
C PHE A 465 25.67 -12.22 71.06
N ARG A 466 24.42 -12.30 70.56
CA ARG A 466 23.26 -12.69 71.38
C ARG A 466 23.41 -14.10 71.96
N GLN A 467 23.89 -15.05 71.17
CA GLN A 467 24.16 -16.42 71.64
C GLN A 467 25.25 -16.43 72.71
N HIS A 468 26.31 -15.64 72.53
CA HIS A 468 27.37 -15.52 73.53
C HIS A 468 26.86 -14.96 74.87
N LEU A 469 26.01 -13.92 74.83
CA LEU A 469 25.38 -13.36 76.04
C LEU A 469 24.48 -14.37 76.75
N GLN A 470 23.71 -15.16 76.00
CA GLN A 470 22.88 -16.24 76.55
C GLN A 470 23.75 -17.33 77.21
N ALA A 471 24.86 -17.71 76.58
CA ALA A 471 25.76 -18.74 77.09
C ALA A 471 26.55 -18.29 78.35
N THR A 472 26.88 -17.00 78.45
CA THR A 472 27.67 -16.45 79.56
C THR A 472 26.83 -15.88 80.71
N GLY A 473 25.50 -15.78 80.54
CA GLY A 473 24.58 -15.26 81.56
C GLY A 473 24.75 -13.76 81.84
N VAL A 474 25.44 -13.03 80.96
CA VAL A 474 25.68 -11.58 81.10
C VAL A 474 24.48 -10.83 80.52
N SER A 475 23.73 -10.13 81.37
CA SER A 475 22.65 -9.24 80.95
C SER A 475 23.22 -7.88 80.57
N VAL A 476 22.97 -7.45 79.34
CA VAL A 476 23.35 -6.12 78.84
C VAL A 476 22.10 -5.25 78.79
N GLY A 477 21.62 -4.82 79.96
CA GLY A 477 20.58 -3.79 80.13
C GLY A 477 19.17 -4.19 79.73
#